data_AF-A0A2V8QBA2-F1
#
_entry.id   AF-A0A2V8QBA2-F1
#
_cell.length_a   1.000
_cell.length_b   1.000
_cell.length_c   1.000
_cell.angle_alpha   90.00
_cell.angle_beta   90.00
_cell.angle_gamma   90.00
#
_symmetry.space_group_name_H-M   'P 1'
#
loop_
_entity.id
_entity.type
_entity.pdbx_description
1 polymer ?
#
loop_
_entity_poly.entity_id
_entity_poly.type
_entity_poly.pdbx_seq_one_letter_code
_entity_poly.pdbx_strand_id
1 'polypeptide(L)'
;MQTQEIPRREWKGFFDSFSRQHEGWLATLEVLSADVGAQEEARELPLAGVSLSSGGDETEAISIDLGTRPNEHVSHAISDPTAVWLEQTEEGANAALEIERADGTKTLLRFRSPMPAEFVDGVVLDPVAGNDEE
;
A
#
# COMPACT_ATOMS: atom_id res chain seq x y z
N MET A 1 15.54 -1.95 6.65
CA MET A 1 14.07 -2.10 6.59
C MET A 1 13.53 -2.12 8.00
N GLN A 2 12.48 -1.37 8.28
CA GLN A 2 11.76 -1.36 9.55
C GLN A 2 10.28 -1.68 9.28
N THR A 3 9.69 -2.52 10.12
CA THR A 3 8.28 -2.91 10.01
C THR A 3 7.56 -2.41 11.25
N GLN A 4 6.48 -1.64 11.05
CA GLN A 4 5.66 -1.10 12.13
C GLN A 4 4.23 -1.60 12.01
N GLU A 5 3.64 -2.01 13.13
CA GLU A 5 2.23 -2.35 13.20
C GLU A 5 1.38 -1.08 13.25
N ILE A 6 0.38 -0.99 12.38
CA ILE A 6 -0.59 0.10 12.40
C ILE A 6 -1.71 -0.28 13.37
N PRO A 7 -1.90 0.46 14.47
CA PRO A 7 -2.93 0.13 15.44
C PRO A 7 -4.32 0.23 14.81
N ARG A 8 -5.19 -0.74 15.12
CA ARG A 8 -6.52 -0.89 14.50
C ARG A 8 -7.36 0.40 14.45
N ARG A 9 -7.27 1.22 15.51
CA ARG A 9 -7.99 2.51 15.61
C ARG A 9 -7.57 3.55 14.56
N GLU A 10 -6.36 3.40 13.98
CA GLU A 10 -5.79 4.34 13.02
C GLU A 10 -5.97 3.89 11.57
N TRP A 11 -6.42 2.64 11.33
CA TRP A 11 -6.53 2.05 10.00
C TRP A 11 -7.24 2.95 9.00
N LYS A 12 -8.40 3.52 9.38
CA LYS A 12 -9.16 4.38 8.46
C LYS A 12 -8.36 5.59 7.99
N GLY A 13 -7.72 6.32 8.91
CA GLY A 13 -6.93 7.50 8.58
C GLY A 13 -5.62 7.14 7.87
N PHE A 14 -5.02 6.02 8.28
CA PHE A 14 -3.84 5.47 7.63
C PHE A 14 -4.11 5.12 6.17
N PHE A 15 -5.14 4.34 5.86
CA PHE A 15 -5.46 3.91 4.50
C PHE A 15 -5.88 5.07 3.59
N ASP A 16 -6.60 6.06 4.11
CA ASP A 16 -6.95 7.29 3.39
C ASP A 16 -5.70 8.09 3.00
N SER A 17 -4.75 8.24 3.93
CA SER A 17 -3.47 8.91 3.67
C SER A 17 -2.57 8.09 2.73
N PHE A 18 -2.48 6.78 2.96
CA PHE A 18 -1.69 5.85 2.17
C PHE A 18 -2.17 5.81 0.72
N SER A 19 -3.49 5.76 0.49
CA SER A 19 -4.05 5.76 -0.86
C SER A 19 -3.68 7.02 -1.64
N ARG A 20 -3.82 8.20 -1.03
CA ARG A 20 -3.47 9.46 -1.69
C ARG A 20 -1.98 9.59 -1.99
N GLN A 21 -1.12 9.12 -1.08
CA GLN A 21 0.33 9.21 -1.24
C GLN A 21 0.88 8.28 -2.33
N HIS A 22 0.24 7.13 -2.57
CA HIS A 22 0.73 6.10 -3.47
C HIS A 22 -0.18 5.86 -4.69
N GLU A 23 -1.15 6.75 -4.93
CA GLU A 23 -2.00 6.67 -6.11
C GLU A 23 -1.13 6.67 -7.39
N GLY A 24 -1.39 5.71 -8.27
CA GLY A 24 -0.65 5.53 -9.53
C GLY A 24 0.70 4.82 -9.40
N TRP A 25 1.16 4.51 -8.18
CA TRP A 25 2.43 3.80 -7.99
C TRP A 25 2.31 2.34 -8.41
N LEU A 26 3.34 1.85 -9.12
CA LEU A 26 3.37 0.46 -9.53
C LEU A 26 3.61 -0.44 -8.31
N ALA A 27 2.66 -1.31 -8.06
CA ALA A 27 2.69 -2.26 -6.97
C ALA A 27 2.40 -3.68 -7.46
N THR A 28 2.95 -4.65 -6.73
CA THR A 28 2.66 -6.08 -6.89
C THR A 28 1.87 -6.53 -5.67
N LEU A 29 0.81 -7.28 -5.89
CA LEU A 29 -0.06 -7.83 -4.86
C LEU A 29 0.12 -9.34 -4.80
N GLU A 30 0.49 -9.84 -3.62
CA GLU A 30 0.69 -11.26 -3.35
C GLU A 30 -0.22 -11.70 -2.19
N VAL A 31 -0.84 -12.87 -2.32
CA VAL A 31 -1.62 -13.51 -1.25
C VAL A 31 -0.86 -14.75 -0.79
N LEU A 32 -0.44 -14.76 0.46
CA LEU A 32 0.26 -15.86 1.10
C LEU A 32 -0.71 -16.64 1.98
N SER A 33 -0.96 -17.90 1.63
CA SER A 33 -1.78 -18.81 2.44
C SER A 33 -1.04 -20.12 2.67
N ALA A 34 -1.28 -20.77 3.81
CA ALA A 34 -0.63 -22.03 4.15
C ALA A 34 -0.96 -23.18 3.17
N ASP A 35 -2.14 -23.14 2.55
CA ASP A 35 -2.63 -24.18 1.64
C ASP A 35 -2.05 -24.06 0.21
N VAL A 36 -1.96 -22.84 -0.32
CA VAL A 36 -1.58 -22.57 -1.72
C VAL A 36 -0.22 -21.89 -1.89
N GLY A 37 0.43 -21.47 -0.81
CA GLY A 37 1.69 -20.72 -0.87
C GLY A 37 1.47 -19.25 -1.23
N ALA A 38 2.46 -18.64 -1.89
CA ALA A 38 2.39 -17.26 -2.37
C ALA A 38 1.77 -17.21 -3.77
N GLN A 39 0.65 -16.52 -3.91
CA GLN A 39 -0.07 -16.31 -5.16
C GLN A 39 0.02 -14.84 -5.57
N GLU A 40 0.58 -14.56 -6.75
CA GLU A 40 0.60 -13.22 -7.33
C GLU A 40 -0.76 -12.91 -7.95
N GLU A 41 -1.50 -11.98 -7.35
CA GLU A 41 -2.82 -11.53 -7.84
C GLU A 41 -2.70 -10.39 -8.85
N ALA A 42 -1.68 -9.55 -8.67
CA ALA A 42 -1.39 -8.43 -9.55
C ALA A 42 0.12 -8.17 -9.59
N ARG A 43 0.64 -7.79 -10.76
CA ARG A 43 2.05 -7.48 -10.94
C ARG A 43 2.24 -6.12 -11.57
N GLU A 44 3.00 -5.25 -10.90
CA GLU A 44 3.39 -3.94 -11.41
C GLU A 44 2.21 -3.12 -11.96
N LEU A 45 1.05 -3.19 -11.27
CA LEU A 45 -0.13 -2.40 -11.61
C LEU A 45 -0.18 -1.12 -10.77
N PRO A 46 -0.67 0.00 -11.34
CA PRO A 46 -0.81 1.24 -10.58
C PRO A 46 -1.81 1.07 -9.44
N LEU A 47 -1.44 1.40 -8.21
CA LEU A 47 -2.37 1.40 -7.08
C LEU A 47 -3.45 2.45 -7.31
N ALA A 48 -4.72 2.04 -7.31
CA ALA A 48 -5.86 2.95 -7.32
C ALA A 48 -6.23 3.38 -5.90
N GLY A 49 -6.13 2.46 -4.93
CA GLY A 49 -6.32 2.80 -3.52
C GLY A 49 -6.40 1.59 -2.60
N VAL A 50 -6.34 1.87 -1.30
CA VAL A 50 -6.60 0.93 -0.22
C VAL A 50 -7.64 1.56 0.71
N SER A 51 -8.74 0.84 0.96
CA SER A 51 -9.86 1.38 1.73
C SER A 51 -10.32 0.42 2.81
N LEU A 52 -10.64 0.96 3.98
CA LEU A 52 -11.34 0.22 5.04
C LEU A 52 -12.85 0.45 4.90
N SER A 53 -13.58 -0.61 4.61
CA SER A 53 -15.04 -0.62 4.73
C SER A 53 -15.43 -1.07 6.14
N SER A 54 -16.13 -0.20 6.85
CA SER A 54 -16.73 -0.47 8.16
C SER A 54 -18.07 0.25 8.21
N GLY A 55 -19.17 -0.51 8.26
CA GLY A 55 -20.52 0.05 8.27
C GLY A 55 -21.51 -0.85 9.00
N GLY A 56 -22.23 -0.29 9.97
CA GLY A 56 -23.34 -0.98 10.65
C GLY A 56 -22.93 -2.24 11.44
N ASP A 57 -23.69 -3.32 11.26
CA ASP A 57 -23.47 -4.67 11.83
C ASP A 57 -22.47 -5.51 11.01
N GLU A 58 -21.85 -4.96 9.96
CA GLU A 58 -20.96 -5.70 9.06
C GLU A 58 -19.52 -5.76 9.59
N THR A 59 -18.87 -6.91 9.40
CA THR A 59 -17.46 -7.13 9.72
C THR A 59 -16.56 -6.19 8.91
N GLU A 60 -15.54 -5.62 9.57
CA GLU A 60 -14.53 -4.80 8.91
C GLU A 60 -13.89 -5.55 7.73
N ALA A 61 -13.73 -4.85 6.60
CA ALA A 61 -13.07 -5.39 5.41
C ALA A 61 -12.14 -4.36 4.80
N ILE A 62 -10.96 -4.80 4.34
CA ILE A 62 -10.01 -3.95 3.61
C ILE A 62 -10.07 -4.31 2.13
N SER A 63 -10.23 -3.32 1.27
CA SER A 63 -10.16 -3.48 -0.18
C SER A 63 -8.88 -2.85 -0.72
N ILE A 64 -8.19 -3.56 -1.61
CA ILE A 64 -7.04 -3.07 -2.37
C ILE A 64 -7.42 -3.09 -3.84
N ASP A 65 -7.32 -1.93 -4.48
CA ASP A 65 -7.66 -1.73 -5.88
C ASP A 65 -6.40 -1.35 -6.65
N LEU A 66 -6.05 -2.14 -7.66
CA LEU A 66 -4.93 -1.87 -8.57
C LEU A 66 -5.43 -1.79 -10.01
N GLY A 67 -4.78 -0.99 -10.84
CA GLY A 67 -5.11 -0.79 -12.24
C GLY A 67 -5.95 0.46 -12.50
N THR A 68 -5.72 1.10 -13.64
CA THR A 68 -6.45 2.31 -14.08
C THR A 68 -7.41 2.04 -15.24
N ARG A 69 -7.38 0.84 -15.81
CA ARG A 69 -8.21 0.46 -16.96
C ARG A 69 -9.13 -0.70 -16.58
N PRO A 70 -10.37 -0.73 -17.07
CA PRO A 70 -11.34 -1.78 -16.71
C PRO A 70 -10.91 -3.19 -17.11
N ASN A 71 -10.00 -3.33 -18.08
CA ASN A 71 -9.51 -4.62 -18.56
C ASN A 71 -8.14 -5.02 -17.95
N GLU A 72 -7.61 -4.19 -17.05
CA GLU A 72 -6.33 -4.35 -16.36
C GLU A 72 -6.50 -3.74 -14.97
N HIS A 73 -7.46 -4.29 -14.22
CA HIS A 73 -7.84 -3.89 -12.87
C HIS A 73 -8.04 -5.13 -12.00
N VAL A 74 -7.55 -5.05 -10.78
CA VAL A 74 -7.66 -6.09 -9.74
C VAL A 74 -8.23 -5.42 -8.49
N SER A 75 -9.34 -5.96 -7.99
CA SER A 75 -9.88 -5.64 -6.67
C SER A 75 -9.74 -6.85 -5.78
N HIS A 76 -8.99 -6.70 -4.69
CA HIS A 76 -8.81 -7.73 -3.68
C HIS A 76 -9.44 -7.30 -2.36
N ALA A 77 -10.36 -8.10 -1.85
CA ALA A 77 -11.06 -7.83 -0.60
C ALA A 77 -10.60 -8.80 0.51
N ILE A 78 -10.24 -8.23 1.66
CA ILE A 78 -9.75 -8.93 2.84
C ILE A 78 -10.78 -8.76 3.94
N SER A 79 -11.60 -9.80 4.16
CA SER A 79 -12.61 -9.83 5.21
C SER A 79 -12.02 -10.29 6.54
N ASP A 80 -12.47 -9.69 7.65
CA ASP A 80 -11.97 -9.97 9.00
C ASP A 80 -10.44 -9.81 9.12
N PRO A 81 -9.90 -8.62 8.77
CA PRO A 81 -8.49 -8.33 8.97
C PRO A 81 -8.19 -8.25 10.47
N THR A 82 -7.09 -8.87 10.89
CA THR A 82 -6.64 -8.93 12.29
C THR A 82 -5.53 -7.92 12.57
N ALA A 83 -4.63 -7.73 11.61
CA ALA A 83 -3.46 -6.88 11.78
C ALA A 83 -2.99 -6.29 10.44
N VAL A 84 -2.34 -5.13 10.54
CA VAL A 84 -1.80 -4.37 9.41
C VAL A 84 -0.40 -3.91 9.78
N TRP A 85 0.57 -4.17 8.92
CA TRP A 85 1.94 -3.71 9.09
C TRP A 85 2.41 -2.94 7.87
N LEU A 86 3.12 -1.85 8.12
CA LEU A 86 3.81 -1.08 7.11
C LEU A 86 5.31 -1.35 7.21
N GLU A 87 5.90 -1.82 6.12
CA GLU A 87 7.34 -1.90 5.95
C GLU A 87 7.85 -0.62 5.30
N GLN A 88 8.87 -0.03 5.92
CA GLN A 88 9.57 1.15 5.42
C GLN A 88 11.06 0.87 5.24
N THR A 89 11.67 1.56 4.27
CA THR A 89 13.12 1.60 4.11
C THR A 89 13.77 2.35 5.27
N GLU A 90 15.10 2.27 5.38
CA GLU A 90 15.86 3.02 6.38
C GLU A 90 15.74 4.54 6.19
N GLU A 91 15.37 4.96 4.99
CA GLU A 91 15.12 6.36 4.59
C GLU A 91 13.65 6.78 4.81
N GLY A 92 12.81 5.90 5.39
CA GLY A 92 11.40 6.19 5.68
C GLY A 92 10.45 6.06 4.49
N ALA A 93 10.91 5.50 3.37
CA ALA A 93 10.06 5.23 2.20
C ALA A 93 9.15 4.03 2.45
N ASN A 94 7.88 4.12 2.08
CA ASN A 94 6.96 3.00 2.20
C ASN A 94 7.33 1.94 1.15
N ALA A 95 7.71 0.75 1.63
CA ALA A 95 8.19 -0.34 0.79
C ALA A 95 7.12 -1.40 0.55
N ALA A 96 6.41 -1.79 1.61
CA ALA A 96 5.34 -2.76 1.51
C ALA A 96 4.28 -2.57 2.60
N LEU A 97 3.06 -3.03 2.30
CA LEU A 97 1.95 -3.11 3.23
C LEU A 97 1.56 -4.59 3.37
N GLU A 98 1.61 -5.10 4.59
CA GLU A 98 1.15 -6.45 4.93
C GLU A 98 -0.17 -6.36 5.70
N ILE A 99 -1.13 -7.20 5.33
CA ILE A 99 -2.43 -7.32 6.00
C ILE A 99 -2.66 -8.79 6.30
N GLU A 100 -2.92 -9.10 7.57
CA GLU A 100 -3.28 -10.45 7.99
C GLU A 100 -4.78 -10.56 8.22
N ARG A 101 -5.31 -11.71 7.80
CA ARG A 101 -6.69 -12.14 8.01
C ARG A 101 -6.75 -13.12 9.17
N ALA A 102 -7.91 -13.24 9.83
CA ALA A 102 -8.11 -14.16 10.94
C ALA A 102 -7.81 -15.65 10.64
N ASP A 103 -7.90 -16.08 9.38
CA ASP A 103 -7.54 -17.45 8.95
C ASP A 103 -6.02 -17.66 8.80
N GLY A 104 -5.21 -16.61 9.05
CA GLY A 104 -3.75 -16.63 8.89
C GLY A 104 -3.27 -16.33 7.47
N THR A 105 -4.18 -16.16 6.50
CA THR A 105 -3.83 -15.64 5.18
C THR A 105 -3.27 -14.23 5.29
N LYS A 106 -2.13 -14.00 4.64
CA LYS A 106 -1.49 -12.69 4.54
C LYS A 106 -1.62 -12.14 3.13
N THR A 107 -1.92 -10.86 3.02
CA THR A 107 -1.85 -10.13 1.76
C THR A 107 -0.68 -9.16 1.84
N LEU A 108 0.19 -9.19 0.85
CA LEU A 108 1.40 -8.37 0.76
C LEU A 108 1.32 -7.49 -0.50
N LEU A 109 1.27 -6.18 -0.31
CA LEU A 109 1.34 -5.18 -1.37
C LEU A 109 2.74 -4.56 -1.36
N ARG A 110 3.53 -4.72 -2.43
CA ARG A 110 4.91 -4.22 -2.52
C ARG A 110 5.05 -3.19 -3.62
N PHE A 111 5.70 -2.07 -3.32
CA PHE A 111 5.99 -1.05 -4.33
C PHE A 111 7.27 -1.40 -5.11
N ARG A 112 7.23 -1.17 -6.43
CA ARG A 112 8.38 -1.41 -7.32
C ARG A 112 9.58 -0.54 -6.97
N SER A 113 9.35 0.69 -6.51
CA SER A 113 10.40 1.64 -6.13
C SER A 113 9.90 2.43 -4.93
N PRO A 114 10.35 2.09 -3.70
CA PRO A 114 9.97 2.87 -2.53
C PRO A 114 10.58 4.27 -2.64
N MET A 115 9.77 5.31 -2.83
CA MET A 115 10.22 6.69 -2.69
C MET A 115 9.94 7.21 -1.28
N PRO A 116 10.82 8.04 -0.68
CA PRO A 116 10.59 8.58 0.65
C PRO A 116 9.30 9.39 0.66
N ALA A 117 8.49 9.26 1.72
CA ALA A 117 7.20 9.94 1.83
C ALA A 117 7.34 11.48 1.75
N GLU A 118 8.51 12.03 2.05
CA GLU A 118 8.82 13.46 1.93
C GLU A 118 8.84 13.97 0.47
N PHE A 119 9.01 13.08 -0.52
CA PHE A 119 8.99 13.42 -1.95
C PHE A 119 7.63 13.19 -2.61
N VAL A 120 6.61 12.78 -1.86
CA VAL A 120 5.27 12.49 -2.41
C VAL A 120 4.29 13.66 -2.31
N ASP A 121 4.64 14.73 -1.61
CA ASP A 121 3.96 16.01 -1.72
C ASP A 121 4.57 16.79 -2.88
N GLY A 122 3.78 17.04 -3.93
CA GLY A 122 4.24 17.60 -5.20
C GLY A 122 4.80 19.02 -5.11
N VAL A 123 6.00 19.17 -4.56
CA VAL A 123 6.89 20.30 -4.80
C VAL A 123 8.07 19.80 -5.64
N VAL A 124 8.02 20.17 -6.91
CA VAL A 124 9.19 20.20 -7.77
C VAL A 124 10.17 21.16 -7.08
N LEU A 125 11.24 20.63 -6.49
CA LEU A 125 12.42 21.44 -6.23
C LEU A 125 13.18 21.50 -7.54
N ASP A 126 12.91 22.52 -8.34
CA ASP A 126 13.75 22.88 -9.48
C ASP A 126 15.20 23.03 -8.96
N PRO A 127 16.19 22.28 -9.47
CA PRO A 127 17.57 22.61 -9.23
C PRO A 127 17.88 23.85 -10.07
N VAL A 128 17.63 25.04 -9.52
CA VAL A 128 18.19 26.26 -10.09
C VAL A 128 19.71 26.15 -10.02
N ALA A 129 20.29 26.16 -11.22
CA ALA A 129 21.68 25.90 -11.51
C ALA A 129 22.62 26.83 -10.73
N GLY A 130 23.83 26.31 -10.53
CA GLY A 130 24.91 26.91 -9.76
C GLY A 130 25.15 28.37 -10.11
N ASN A 131 25.36 29.14 -9.04
CA ASN A 131 25.90 30.48 -9.10
C ASN A 131 27.36 30.41 -8.62
N ASP A 132 28.28 30.33 -9.57
CA ASP A 132 29.70 30.74 -9.57
C ASP A 132 30.28 30.09 -10.85
N GLU A 133 31.03 30.73 -11.75
CA GLU A 133 32.16 31.64 -11.56
C GLU A 133 32.33 32.47 -12.86
N GLU A 134 32.53 33.79 -12.75
CA GLU A 134 33.60 34.58 -13.41
C GLU A 134 33.67 35.99 -12.79
#